data_AF-A0AA37MAT8-F1
#
_entry.id   AF-A0AA37MAT8-F1
#
_cell.length_a   1.000
_cell.length_b   1.000
_cell.length_c   1.000
_cell.angle_alpha   90.00
_cell.angle_beta   90.00
_cell.angle_gamma   90.00
#
_symmetry.space_group_name_H-M   'P 1'
#
loop_
_entity.id
_entity.type
_entity.pdbx_description
1 polymer ?
#
loop_
_entity_poly.entity_id
_entity_poly.type
_entity_poly.pdbx_seq_one_letter_code
_entity_poly.pdbx_strand_id
1 'polypeptide(L)'
;MKRLEELKGDPAFRQAVLAVKGAASTLSGRAMTQDEAELLVSFALATFANAGGLSEPSLSRIARFAGKISPLESVEGLMKH
;
A
#
# COMPACT_ATOMS: atom_id res chain seq x y z
N MET A 1 11.14 -11.10 -13.00
CA MET A 1 11.98 -10.70 -11.86
C MET A 1 12.36 -9.20 -11.88
N LYS A 2 12.96 -8.64 -12.94
CA LYS A 2 13.39 -7.21 -12.95
C LYS A 2 12.32 -6.19 -12.53
N ARG A 3 11.09 -6.29 -13.04
CA ARG A 3 9.99 -5.35 -12.71
C ARG A 3 9.55 -5.38 -11.23
N LEU A 4 9.64 -6.54 -10.57
CA LEU A 4 9.29 -6.66 -9.15
C LEU A 4 10.39 -6.05 -8.28
N GLU A 5 11.65 -6.26 -8.64
CA GLU A 5 12.80 -5.66 -7.94
C GLU A 5 12.83 -4.13 -8.11
N GLU A 6 12.47 -3.62 -9.29
CA GLU A 6 12.28 -2.17 -9.51
C GLU A 6 11.16 -1.62 -8.61
N LEU A 7 10.04 -2.34 -8.51
CA LEU A 7 8.91 -1.97 -7.66
C LEU A 7 9.28 -1.99 -6.17
N LYS A 8 10.09 -2.94 -5.71
CA LYS A 8 10.59 -2.98 -4.32
C LYS A 8 11.44 -1.76 -3.95
N GLY A 9 12.09 -1.14 -4.93
CA GLY A 9 12.82 0.12 -4.74
C GLY A 9 11.92 1.33 -4.53
N ASP A 10 10.67 1.26 -5.00
CA ASP A 10 9.72 2.38 -4.97
C ASP A 10 9.32 2.75 -3.52
N PRO A 11 9.41 4.03 -3.12
CA PRO A 11 9.02 4.45 -1.77
C PRO A 11 7.54 4.21 -1.45
N ALA A 12 6.62 4.41 -2.39
CA ALA A 12 5.20 4.20 -2.15
C ALA A 12 4.87 2.72 -1.97
N PHE A 13 5.52 1.84 -2.75
CA PHE A 13 5.44 0.39 -2.55
C PHE A 13 5.92 -0.01 -1.16
N ARG A 14 7.10 0.49 -0.72
CA ARG A 14 7.62 0.19 0.63
C ARG A 14 6.70 0.65 1.75
N GLN A 15 6.07 1.83 1.60
CA GLN A 15 5.07 2.31 2.57
C GLN A 15 3.84 1.39 2.61
N ALA A 16 3.33 0.96 1.45
CA ALA A 16 2.24 0.00 1.38
C ALA A 16 2.59 -1.34 2.07
N VAL A 17 3.81 -1.84 1.87
CA VAL A 17 4.29 -3.08 2.51
C VAL A 17 4.33 -2.93 4.03
N LEU A 18 4.84 -1.81 4.56
CA LEU A 18 4.85 -1.56 6.00
C LEU A 18 3.44 -1.48 6.59
N ALA A 19 2.53 -0.78 5.92
CA ALA A 19 1.13 -0.67 6.34
C ALA A 19 0.44 -2.04 6.36
N VAL A 20 0.60 -2.83 5.29
CA VAL A 20 0.03 -4.18 5.18
C VAL A 20 0.62 -5.10 6.24
N LYS A 21 1.93 -5.07 6.47
CA LYS A 21 2.59 -5.87 7.50
C LYS A 21 2.02 -5.57 8.88
N GLY A 22 1.86 -4.29 9.23
CA GLY A 22 1.27 -3.88 10.51
C GLY A 22 -0.18 -4.36 10.64
N ALA A 23 -1.03 -4.01 9.68
CA ALA A 23 -2.45 -4.36 9.71
C ALA A 23 -2.69 -5.88 9.73
N ALA A 24 -2.02 -6.62 8.85
CA ALA A 24 -2.16 -8.07 8.79
C ALA A 24 -1.60 -8.76 10.04
N SER A 25 -0.54 -8.22 10.66
CA SER A 25 -0.04 -8.75 11.94
C SER A 25 -1.06 -8.58 13.05
N THR A 26 -1.68 -7.40 13.15
CA THR A 26 -2.75 -7.13 14.12
C THR A 26 -3.96 -8.05 13.92
N LEU A 27 -4.43 -8.20 12.67
CA LEU A 27 -5.62 -8.99 12.37
C LEU A 27 -5.40 -10.49 12.53
N SER A 28 -4.22 -10.99 12.18
CA SER A 28 -3.90 -12.42 12.26
C SER A 28 -3.43 -12.87 13.64
N GLY A 29 -3.11 -11.95 14.54
CA GLY A 29 -2.55 -12.25 15.85
C GLY A 29 -1.13 -12.83 15.81
N ARG A 30 -0.48 -12.82 14.64
CA ARG A 30 0.91 -13.26 14.46
C ARG A 30 1.74 -12.17 13.80
N ALA A 31 3.04 -12.14 14.09
CA ALA A 31 3.95 -11.28 13.35
C ALA A 31 4.03 -11.74 11.88
N MET A 32 3.63 -10.87 10.95
CA MET A 32 3.82 -11.07 9.52
C MET A 32 5.25 -10.73 9.13
N THR A 33 5.85 -11.55 8.28
CA THR A 33 7.20 -11.30 7.77
C THR A 33 7.20 -10.21 6.70
N GLN A 34 8.39 -9.68 6.39
CA GLN A 34 8.55 -8.73 5.30
C GLN A 34 8.15 -9.36 3.95
N ASP A 35 8.63 -10.56 3.67
CA ASP A 35 8.38 -11.26 2.41
C ASP A 35 6.90 -11.58 2.22
N GLU A 36 6.20 -11.96 3.29
CA GLU A 36 4.75 -12.19 3.26
C GLU A 36 3.99 -10.91 2.89
N ALA A 37 4.36 -9.78 3.49
CA ALA A 37 3.74 -8.50 3.19
C ALA A 37 4.05 -8.02 1.75
N GLU A 38 5.29 -8.18 1.29
CA GLU A 38 5.68 -7.89 -0.11
C GLU A 38 4.87 -8.73 -1.11
N LEU A 39 4.67 -10.01 -0.81
CA LEU A 39 3.87 -10.90 -1.64
C LEU A 39 2.41 -10.42 -1.73
N LEU A 40 1.79 -10.09 -0.59
CA LEU A 40 0.41 -9.64 -0.54
C LEU A 40 0.21 -8.31 -1.28
N VAL A 41 1.09 -7.33 -1.09
CA VAL A 41 1.04 -6.06 -1.82
C VAL A 41 1.24 -6.28 -3.32
N SER A 42 2.17 -7.16 -3.69
CA SER A 42 2.40 -7.51 -5.10
C SER A 42 1.16 -8.12 -5.76
N PHE A 43 0.47 -9.04 -5.06
CA PHE A 43 -0.79 -9.61 -5.55
C PHE A 43 -1.89 -8.57 -5.69
N ALA A 44 -2.06 -7.70 -4.70
CA ALA A 44 -3.07 -6.64 -4.75
C ALA A 44 -2.80 -5.68 -5.91
N LEU A 45 -1.55 -5.23 -6.08
CA LEU A 45 -1.18 -4.31 -7.15
C LEU A 45 -1.30 -4.95 -8.54
N ALA A 46 -0.83 -6.19 -8.71
CA ALA A 46 -0.96 -6.91 -9.97
C ALA A 46 -2.42 -7.11 -10.36
N THR A 47 -3.27 -7.52 -9.40
CA THR A 47 -4.71 -7.65 -9.60
C THR A 47 -5.34 -6.33 -10.00
N PHE A 48 -5.04 -5.25 -9.26
CA PHE A 48 -5.57 -3.92 -9.52
C PHE A 48 -5.16 -3.40 -10.90
N ALA A 49 -3.88 -3.54 -11.26
CA ALA A 49 -3.36 -3.11 -12.55
C ALA A 49 -3.99 -3.90 -13.71
N ASN A 50 -4.08 -5.23 -13.59
CA ASN A 50 -4.68 -6.10 -14.61
C ASN A 50 -6.18 -5.81 -14.82
N ALA A 51 -6.87 -5.31 -13.79
CA ALA A 51 -8.27 -4.86 -13.88
C ALA A 51 -8.42 -3.45 -14.51
N GLY A 52 -7.34 -2.83 -15.00
CA GLY A 52 -7.36 -1.48 -15.57
C GLY A 52 -7.27 -0.36 -14.53
N GLY A 53 -6.84 -0.68 -13.31
CA GLY A 53 -6.71 0.27 -12.20
C GLY A 53 -5.69 1.39 -12.42
N LEU A 54 -4.75 1.19 -13.35
CA LEU A 54 -3.77 2.20 -13.75
C LEU A 54 -4.22 3.07 -14.93
N SER A 55 -5.46 2.93 -15.39
CA SER A 55 -6.03 3.85 -16.39
C SER A 55 -6.36 5.21 -15.78
N GLU A 56 -6.33 6.26 -16.60
CA GLU A 56 -6.60 7.65 -16.18
C GLU A 56 -7.94 7.81 -15.42
N PRO A 57 -9.06 7.16 -15.81
CA PRO A 57 -10.30 7.22 -15.03
C PRO A 57 -10.18 6.62 -13.63
N SER A 58 -9.46 5.50 -13.49
CA SER A 58 -9.27 4.82 -12.20
C SER A 58 -8.32 5.61 -11.30
N LEU A 59 -7.22 6.13 -11.85
CA LEU A 59 -6.26 6.95 -11.11
C LEU A 59 -6.90 8.26 -10.61
N SER A 60 -7.70 8.94 -11.45
CA SER A 60 -8.44 10.14 -11.04
C SER A 60 -9.40 9.86 -9.87
N ARG A 61 -10.05 8.69 -9.91
CA ARG A 61 -10.93 8.22 -8.82
C ARG A 61 -10.20 7.81 -7.56
N ILE A 62 -8.91 7.45 -7.62
CA ILE A 62 -8.10 7.15 -6.44
C ILE A 62 -7.50 8.43 -5.86
N ALA A 63 -7.07 9.35 -6.72
CA ALA A 63 -6.47 10.62 -6.31
C ALA A 63 -7.38 11.44 -5.37
N ARG A 64 -8.71 11.37 -5.54
CA ARG A 64 -9.68 12.00 -4.61
C ARG A 64 -9.70 11.40 -3.19
N PHE A 65 -9.25 10.15 -3.03
CA PHE A 65 -9.14 9.47 -1.73
C PHE A 65 -7.74 9.56 -1.14
N ALA A 66 -6.73 9.85 -1.97
CA ALA A 66 -5.42 10.28 -1.52
C ALA A 66 -5.53 11.71 -0.95
N GLY A 67 -6.26 11.86 0.15
CA GLY A 67 -6.23 13.07 0.95
C GLY A 67 -4.77 13.40 1.21
N LYS A 68 -4.37 14.65 0.93
CA LYS A 68 -3.03 15.13 1.28
C LYS A 68 -2.91 15.00 2.79
N ILE A 69 -2.36 13.90 3.28
CA ILE A 69 -1.85 13.85 4.65
C ILE A 69 -0.76 14.91 4.64
N SER A 70 -1.09 16.08 5.18
CA SER A 70 -0.13 17.17 5.31
C SER A 70 1.05 16.61 6.12
N PRO A 71 2.30 16.99 5.86
CA PRO A 71 3.44 16.56 6.69
C PRO A 71 3.27 16.84 8.20
N LEU A 72 2.27 17.63 8.56
CA LEU A 72 1.86 18.00 9.92
C LEU A 72 0.75 17.12 10.52
N GLU A 73 0.09 16.27 9.74
CA GLU A 73 -0.90 15.30 10.25
C GLU A 73 -0.22 13.94 10.44
N SER A 74 0.28 13.71 11.65
CA SER A 74 0.67 12.37 12.09
C SER A 74 -0.56 11.46 12.03
N VAL A 75 -0.37 10.18 11.69
CA VAL A 75 -1.42 9.13 11.70
C VAL A 75 -2.15 9.09 13.06
N GLU A 76 -1.50 9.54 14.13
CA GLU A 76 -2.08 9.72 15.47
C GLU A 76 -3.22 10.75 15.54
N GLY A 77 -3.28 11.72 14.63
CA GLY A 77 -4.37 12.70 14.55
C GLY A 77 -5.66 12.09 13.99
N LEU A 78 -5.54 11.11 13.11
CA LEU A 78 -6.68 10.39 12.50
C LEU A 78 -7.35 9.38 13.47
N MET A 79 -6.66 8.97 14.53
CA MET A 79 -7.18 8.00 15.52
C MET A 79 -7.90 8.67 16.71
N LYS A 80 -8.03 10.00 16.73
CA LYS A 80 -8.61 10.77 17.85
C LYS A 80 -10.08 11.20 17.65
N HIS A 81 -10.75 10.73 16.60
CA HIS A 81 -12.16 11.04 16.32
C HIS A 81 -13.03 9.79 16.31
#